data_AF-A0A7J3R169-F1
#
_entry.id   AF-A0A7J3R169-F1
#
_cell.length_a   1.000
_cell.length_b   1.000
_cell.length_c   1.000
_cell.angle_alpha   90.00
_cell.angle_beta   90.00
_cell.angle_gamma   90.00
#
_symmetry.space_group_name_H-M   'P 1'
#
loop_
_entity.id
_entity.type
_entity.pdbx_description
1 polymer ?
#
loop_
_entity_poly.entity_id
_entity_poly.type
_entity_poly.pdbx_seq_one_letter_code
_entity_poly.pdbx_strand_id
1 'polypeptide(L)'
;MLEELKKIRSLLEPKPAPPAQPPPKGLWKEFIDFLSKYKVLGLAVAFIMGVYLGGLVQSLVKNLIMPLIGLALPGLGNLSTFKIAVPPTALDAQGNPIDPTYTGQLFGIGDFLVALITFIIVAFVIFLIVKVTKKWGIE
;
A
#
# COMPACT_ATOMS: atom_id res chain seq x y z
N MET A 1 -20.04 -59.17 23.74
CA MET A 1 -19.46 -58.07 24.56
C MET A 1 -17.99 -57.82 24.29
N LEU A 2 -17.12 -58.84 24.28
CA LEU A 2 -15.68 -58.63 24.04
C LEU A 2 -15.34 -58.18 22.61
N GLU A 3 -16.11 -58.60 21.61
CA GLU A 3 -15.94 -58.16 20.22
C GLU A 3 -16.35 -56.69 20.02
N GLU A 4 -17.48 -56.28 20.60
CA GLU A 4 -17.93 -54.89 20.68
C GLU A 4 -16.88 -54.01 21.37
N LEU A 5 -16.31 -54.47 22.50
CA LEU A 5 -15.24 -53.76 23.22
C LEU A 5 -13.96 -53.63 22.39
N LYS A 6 -13.56 -54.66 21.63
CA LYS A 6 -12.41 -54.60 20.71
C LYS A 6 -12.68 -53.65 19.54
N LYS A 7 -13.89 -53.67 18.98
CA LYS A 7 -14.32 -52.78 17.90
C LYS A 7 -14.35 -51.33 18.35
N ILE A 8 -14.89 -51.05 19.53
CA ILE A 8 -14.85 -49.73 20.18
C ILE A 8 -13.41 -49.30 20.41
N ARG A 9 -12.54 -50.16 20.95
CA ARG A 9 -11.10 -49.86 21.13
C ARG A 9 -10.41 -49.49 19.81
N SER A 10 -10.68 -50.21 18.72
CA SER A 10 -10.10 -49.90 17.40
C SER A 10 -10.62 -48.60 16.78
N LEU A 11 -11.82 -48.16 17.16
CA LEU A 11 -12.41 -46.90 16.72
C LEU A 11 -11.99 -45.72 17.62
N LEU A 12 -11.56 -46.01 18.85
CA LEU A 12 -11.01 -45.06 19.82
C LEU A 12 -9.50 -44.90 19.71
N GLU A 13 -8.80 -45.87 19.11
CA GLU A 13 -7.42 -45.67 18.64
C GLU A 13 -7.48 -44.65 17.50
N PRO A 14 -6.87 -43.45 17.67
CA PRO A 14 -6.86 -42.45 16.62
C PRO A 14 -6.31 -43.09 15.35
N LYS A 15 -7.09 -43.05 14.26
CA LYS A 15 -6.64 -43.47 12.93
C LYS A 15 -5.19 -43.01 12.75
N PRO A 16 -4.23 -43.90 12.43
CA PRO A 16 -2.82 -43.56 12.34
C PRO A 16 -2.68 -42.24 11.58
N ALA A 17 -2.01 -41.25 12.20
CA ALA A 17 -1.81 -39.95 11.56
C ALA A 17 -1.32 -40.22 10.12
N PRO A 18 -1.91 -39.57 9.10
CA PRO A 18 -1.51 -39.79 7.71
C PRO A 18 0.02 -39.78 7.64
N PRO A 19 0.65 -40.76 6.97
CA PRO A 19 2.11 -40.84 6.92
C PRO A 19 2.63 -39.46 6.54
N ALA A 20 3.52 -38.90 7.37
CA ALA A 20 4.14 -37.61 7.11
C ALA A 20 4.62 -37.64 5.66
N GLN A 21 4.05 -36.78 4.82
CA GLN A 21 4.33 -36.81 3.39
C GLN A 21 5.86 -36.74 3.23
N PRO A 22 6.47 -37.62 2.43
CA PRO A 22 7.92 -37.63 2.29
C PRO A 22 8.36 -36.23 1.87
N PRO A 23 9.43 -35.68 2.49
CA PRO A 23 9.84 -34.32 2.23
C PRO A 23 10.02 -34.12 0.73
N PRO A 24 9.49 -33.02 0.18
CA PRO A 24 9.57 -32.74 -1.25
C PRO A 24 11.03 -32.86 -1.70
N LYS A 25 11.33 -33.75 -2.66
CA LYS A 25 12.69 -33.93 -3.15
C LYS A 25 13.04 -32.81 -4.13
N GLY A 26 14.05 -32.01 -3.77
CA GLY A 26 14.67 -31.00 -4.62
C GLY A 26 14.20 -29.57 -4.30
N LEU A 27 15.13 -28.62 -4.44
CA LEU A 27 14.98 -27.22 -4.03
C LEU A 27 13.69 -26.56 -4.56
N TRP A 28 13.29 -26.86 -5.80
CA TRP A 28 12.07 -26.31 -6.38
C TRP A 28 10.80 -26.78 -5.66
N LYS A 29 10.72 -28.08 -5.32
CA LYS A 29 9.56 -28.62 -4.62
C LYS A 29 9.54 -28.15 -3.16
N GLU A 30 10.70 -28.05 -2.51
CA GLU A 30 10.83 -27.46 -1.18
C GLU A 30 10.41 -25.99 -1.15
N PHE A 31 10.75 -25.22 -2.19
CA PHE A 31 10.34 -23.82 -2.32
C PHE A 31 8.82 -23.67 -2.50
N ILE A 32 8.20 -24.46 -3.38
CA ILE A 32 6.73 -24.43 -3.57
C ILE A 32 6.01 -24.89 -2.29
N ASP A 33 6.53 -25.92 -1.62
CA ASP A 33 5.98 -26.38 -0.33
C ASP A 33 6.10 -25.30 0.76
N PHE A 34 7.23 -24.60 0.82
CA PHE A 34 7.41 -23.44 1.69
C PHE A 34 6.37 -22.34 1.40
N LEU A 35 6.22 -21.91 0.15
CA LEU A 35 5.25 -20.87 -0.21
C LEU A 35 3.82 -21.26 0.17
N SER A 36 3.47 -22.54 0.01
CA SER A 36 2.16 -23.09 0.35
C SER A 36 1.95 -23.18 1.87
N LYS A 37 2.95 -23.68 2.60
CA LYS A 37 2.92 -23.86 4.06
C LYS A 37 2.79 -22.54 4.81
N TYR A 38 3.48 -21.50 4.33
CA TYR A 38 3.44 -20.17 4.94
C TYR A 38 2.42 -19.22 4.30
N LYS A 39 1.59 -19.70 3.35
CA LYS A 39 0.55 -18.92 2.66
C LYS A 39 1.06 -17.60 2.04
N VAL A 40 2.34 -17.56 1.65
CA VAL A 40 3.02 -16.34 1.16
C VAL A 40 2.43 -15.86 -0.16
N LEU A 41 1.89 -16.78 -0.96
CA LEU A 41 1.31 -16.43 -2.27
C LEU A 41 0.14 -15.46 -2.14
N GLY A 42 -0.74 -15.63 -1.15
CA GLY A 42 -1.86 -14.72 -0.92
C GLY A 42 -1.40 -13.32 -0.48
N LEU A 43 -0.39 -13.26 0.39
CA LEU A 43 0.24 -12.00 0.81
C LEU A 43 0.87 -11.28 -0.39
N ALA A 44 1.60 -12.01 -1.24
CA ALA A 44 2.26 -11.45 -2.41
C ALA A 44 1.24 -10.84 -3.40
N VAL A 45 0.14 -11.54 -3.67
CA VAL A 45 -0.92 -11.04 -4.56
C VAL A 45 -1.57 -9.79 -3.96
N ALA A 46 -1.92 -9.81 -2.67
CA ALA A 46 -2.51 -8.66 -1.99
C ALA A 46 -1.58 -7.44 -2.01
N PHE A 47 -0.28 -7.63 -1.77
CA PHE A 47 0.71 -6.56 -1.78
C PHE A 47 0.86 -5.95 -3.18
N ILE A 48 1.05 -6.77 -4.21
CA ILE A 48 1.19 -6.30 -5.59
C ILE A 48 -0.06 -5.52 -6.01
N MET A 49 -1.25 -6.08 -5.77
CA MET A 49 -2.53 -5.41 -6.07
C MET A 49 -2.65 -4.09 -5.30
N GLY A 50 -2.24 -4.05 -4.03
CA GLY A 50 -2.23 -2.85 -3.21
C GLY A 50 -1.34 -1.74 -3.78
N VAL A 51 -0.13 -2.07 -4.24
CA VAL A 51 0.80 -1.12 -4.85
C VAL A 51 0.23 -0.51 -6.13
N TYR A 52 -0.29 -1.35 -7.04
CA TYR A 52 -0.86 -0.87 -8.30
C TYR A 52 -2.15 -0.07 -8.09
N LEU A 53 -3.02 -0.51 -7.18
CA LEU A 53 -4.23 0.23 -6.82
C LEU A 53 -3.89 1.59 -6.21
N GLY A 54 -2.90 1.64 -5.31
CA GLY A 54 -2.39 2.89 -4.75
C GLY A 54 -1.89 3.85 -5.85
N GLY A 55 -1.12 3.34 -6.81
CA GLY A 55 -0.67 4.11 -7.97
C GLY A 55 -1.80 4.63 -8.84
N LEU A 56 -2.85 3.84 -9.07
CA LEU A 56 -4.03 4.26 -9.82
C LEU A 56 -4.78 5.41 -9.13
N VAL A 57 -5.01 5.28 -7.81
CA VAL A 57 -5.65 6.34 -7.02
C VAL A 57 -4.79 7.60 -7.00
N GLN A 58 -3.48 7.46 -6.83
CA GLN A 58 -2.56 8.60 -6.84
C GLN A 58 -2.55 9.30 -8.20
N SER A 59 -2.60 8.57 -9.31
CA SER A 59 -2.73 9.12 -10.66
C SER A 59 -4.04 9.88 -10.85
N LEU A 60 -5.16 9.32 -10.40
CA LEU A 60 -6.47 9.99 -10.42
C LEU A 60 -6.42 11.32 -9.67
N VAL A 61 -5.83 11.34 -8.47
CA VAL A 61 -5.73 12.58 -7.69
C VAL A 61 -4.76 13.57 -8.33
N LYS A 62 -3.54 13.14 -8.66
CA LYS A 62 -2.50 14.03 -9.19
C LYS A 62 -2.83 14.58 -10.57
N ASN A 63 -3.40 13.76 -11.45
CA ASN A 63 -3.56 14.11 -12.87
C ASN A 63 -4.96 14.60 -13.22
N LEU A 64 -5.98 14.32 -12.40
CA LEU A 64 -7.36 14.78 -12.67
C LEU A 64 -7.85 15.72 -11.58
N ILE A 65 -7.79 15.32 -10.30
CA ILE A 65 -8.36 16.14 -9.21
C ILE A 65 -7.54 17.41 -8.93
N MET A 66 -6.21 17.31 -8.84
CA MET A 66 -5.33 18.43 -8.55
C MET A 66 -5.40 19.54 -9.62
N PRO A 67 -5.39 19.25 -10.94
CA PRO A 67 -5.62 20.28 -11.94
C PRO A 67 -6.99 20.96 -11.81
N LEU A 68 -8.06 20.20 -11.53
CA LEU A 68 -9.40 20.77 -11.32
C LEU A 68 -9.44 21.71 -10.10
N ILE A 69 -8.79 21.32 -9.00
CA ILE A 69 -8.66 22.17 -7.81
C ILE A 69 -7.81 23.41 -8.12
N GLY A 70 -6.73 23.27 -8.88
CA GLY A 70 -5.87 24.38 -9.29
C GLY A 70 -6.58 25.41 -10.16
N LEU A 71 -7.54 24.97 -11.00
CA LEU A 71 -8.41 25.86 -11.76
C LEU A 71 -9.47 26.55 -10.88
N ALA A 72 -10.02 25.84 -9.90
CA ALA A 72 -11.06 26.37 -9.01
C ALA A 72 -10.52 27.34 -7.94
N LEU A 73 -9.27 27.15 -7.51
CA LEU A 73 -8.60 27.94 -6.49
C LEU A 73 -7.27 28.48 -7.03
N PRO A 74 -7.30 29.60 -7.79
CA PRO A 74 -6.10 30.23 -8.32
C PRO A 74 -5.20 30.64 -7.14
N GLY A 75 -4.05 29.96 -7.01
CA GLY A 75 -3.08 30.16 -5.91
C GLY A 75 -2.65 28.87 -5.21
N LEU A 76 -3.48 27.81 -5.19
CA LEU A 76 -3.09 26.50 -4.63
C LEU A 76 -1.95 25.84 -5.43
N GLY A 77 -1.91 26.05 -6.74
CA GLY A 77 -0.81 25.56 -7.60
C GLY A 77 0.54 26.24 -7.33
N ASN A 78 0.55 27.34 -6.56
CA ASN A 78 1.75 28.07 -6.17
C ASN A 78 2.14 27.81 -4.71
N LEU A 79 1.52 26.83 -4.03
CA LEU A 79 1.90 26.54 -2.64
C LEU A 79 3.29 25.90 -2.54
N SER A 80 3.68 25.08 -3.51
CA SER A 80 5.00 24.42 -3.56
C SER A 80 6.19 25.39 -3.70
N THR A 81 5.96 26.66 -4.04
CA THR A 81 7.02 27.68 -4.11
C THR A 81 7.33 28.30 -2.74
N PHE A 82 6.49 28.08 -1.72
CA PHE A 82 6.81 28.48 -0.35
C PHE A 82 7.90 27.59 0.23
N LYS A 83 9.14 28.00 0.00
CA LYS A 83 10.34 27.42 0.58
C LYS A 83 11.02 28.45 1.46
N ILE A 84 11.55 28.03 2.60
CA ILE A 84 12.39 28.86 3.46
C ILE A 84 13.82 28.38 3.32
N ALA A 85 14.71 29.26 2.87
CA ALA A 85 16.14 29.01 2.88
C ALA A 85 16.70 29.16 4.30
N VAL A 86 17.60 28.26 4.66
CA VAL A 86 18.42 28.30 5.87
C VAL A 86 19.84 28.09 5.36
N PRO A 87 20.72 29.09 5.09
CA PRO A 87 20.89 30.53 5.48
C PRO A 87 20.36 31.60 4.45
N PRO A 88 20.67 32.93 4.51
CA PRO A 88 19.92 33.96 3.79
C PRO A 88 20.36 34.04 2.32
N THR A 89 19.72 33.25 1.48
CA THR A 89 19.72 33.46 0.04
C THR A 89 18.32 33.84 -0.40
N ALA A 90 18.21 34.76 -1.35
CA ALA A 90 16.95 35.04 -2.00
C ALA A 90 16.57 33.84 -2.90
N LEU A 91 15.27 33.56 -3.01
CA LEU A 91 14.73 32.51 -3.86
C LEU A 91 14.16 33.10 -5.15
N ASP A 92 14.33 32.40 -6.27
CA ASP A 92 13.69 32.75 -7.54
C ASP A 92 12.17 32.44 -7.51
N ALA A 93 11.47 32.75 -8.60
CA ALA A 93 10.04 32.46 -8.75
C ALA A 93 9.72 30.94 -8.79
N GLN A 94 10.73 30.09 -8.89
CA GLN A 94 10.66 28.64 -8.94
C GLN A 94 11.08 28.00 -7.59
N GLY A 95 11.42 28.80 -6.59
CA GLY A 95 11.82 28.37 -5.25
C GLY A 95 13.25 27.83 -5.16
N ASN A 96 14.11 28.13 -6.13
CA ASN A 96 15.54 27.78 -6.09
C ASN A 96 16.37 28.93 -5.51
N PRO A 97 17.49 28.63 -4.84
CA PRO A 97 18.48 29.63 -4.45
C PRO A 97 18.94 30.45 -5.66
N ILE A 98 18.88 31.78 -5.56
CA ILE A 98 19.47 32.68 -6.57
C ILE A 98 21.01 32.61 -6.51
N ASP A 99 21.55 32.29 -5.33
CA ASP A 99 22.99 32.06 -5.15
C ASP A 99 23.36 30.61 -5.53
N PRO A 100 24.18 30.40 -6.60
CA PRO A 100 24.64 29.08 -7.00
C PRO A 100 25.61 28.43 -5.98
N THR A 101 26.10 29.16 -4.98
CA THR A 101 26.99 28.66 -3.91
C THR A 101 26.23 28.23 -2.65
N TYR A 102 24.90 28.29 -2.66
CA TYR A 102 24.08 27.94 -1.51
C TYR A 102 24.18 26.44 -1.17
N THR A 103 24.75 26.13 -0.01
CA THR A 103 24.88 24.77 0.55
C THR A 103 23.86 24.49 1.67
N GLY A 104 22.92 25.40 1.91
CA GLY A 104 21.92 25.29 2.96
C GLY A 104 20.79 24.32 2.63
N GLN A 105 19.99 23.98 3.65
CA GLN A 105 18.81 23.14 3.47
C GLN A 105 17.58 24.01 3.18
N LEU A 106 16.82 23.67 2.15
CA LEU A 106 15.55 24.32 1.83
C LEU A 106 14.43 23.65 2.64
N PHE A 107 13.75 24.40 3.51
CA PHE A 107 12.53 23.95 4.17
C PHE A 107 11.33 24.17 3.26
N GLY A 108 10.90 23.10 2.57
CA GLY A 108 9.72 23.09 1.70
C GLY A 108 8.42 22.97 2.47
N ILE A 109 8.02 24.03 3.19
CA ILE A 109 6.70 24.08 3.86
C ILE A 109 5.57 23.94 2.83
N GLY A 110 5.77 24.53 1.65
CA GLY A 110 4.89 24.40 0.50
C GLY A 110 4.69 22.95 0.05
N ASP A 111 5.78 22.20 -0.11
CA ASP A 111 5.73 20.80 -0.53
C ASP A 111 5.02 19.92 0.51
N PHE A 112 5.23 20.22 1.80
CA PHE A 112 4.51 19.54 2.89
C PHE A 112 3.00 19.82 2.85
N LEU A 113 2.58 21.07 2.65
CA LEU A 113 1.16 21.43 2.56
C LEU A 113 0.49 20.79 1.33
N VAL A 114 1.18 20.77 0.19
CA VAL A 114 0.70 20.06 -1.01
C VAL A 114 0.56 18.56 -0.74
N ALA A 115 1.54 17.94 -0.07
CA ALA A 115 1.47 16.53 0.31
C ALA A 115 0.30 16.25 1.28
N LEU A 116 0.07 17.13 2.26
CA LEU A 116 -1.03 17.03 3.21
C LEU A 116 -2.40 17.16 2.54
N ILE A 117 -2.57 18.15 1.66
CA ILE A 117 -3.80 18.34 0.87
C ILE A 117 -4.03 17.11 -0.02
N THR A 118 -2.99 16.64 -0.70
CA THR A 118 -3.06 15.43 -1.54
C THR A 118 -3.48 14.22 -0.72
N PHE A 119 -2.94 14.04 0.48
CA PHE A 119 -3.31 12.94 1.37
C PHE A 119 -4.80 13.00 1.75
N ILE A 120 -5.32 14.16 2.13
CA ILE A 120 -6.74 14.34 2.46
C ILE A 120 -7.64 14.04 1.25
N ILE A 121 -7.26 14.49 0.06
CA ILE A 121 -8.00 14.22 -1.18
C ILE A 121 -7.97 12.72 -1.50
N VAL A 122 -6.82 12.07 -1.45
CA VAL A 122 -6.68 10.62 -1.68
C VAL A 122 -7.56 9.85 -0.71
N ALA A 123 -7.51 10.18 0.58
CA ALA A 123 -8.37 9.55 1.60
C ALA A 123 -9.86 9.73 1.28
N PHE A 124 -10.27 10.93 0.84
CA PHE A 124 -11.65 11.22 0.45
C PHE A 124 -12.08 10.45 -0.80
N VAL A 125 -11.21 10.32 -1.80
CA VAL A 125 -11.48 9.55 -3.02
C VAL A 125 -11.62 8.06 -2.71
N ILE A 126 -10.73 7.50 -1.88
CA ILE A 126 -10.83 6.12 -1.41
C ILE A 126 -12.15 5.90 -0.66
N PHE A 127 -12.52 6.83 0.23
CA PHE A 127 -13.80 6.79 0.92
C PHE A 127 -14.99 6.78 -0.05
N LEU A 128 -14.97 7.61 -1.09
CA LEU A 128 -16.01 7.61 -2.13
C LEU A 128 -16.08 6.27 -2.85
N ILE A 129 -14.95 5.68 -3.22
CA ILE A 129 -14.90 4.37 -3.89
C ILE A 129 -15.54 3.30 -2.98
N VAL A 130 -15.11 3.20 -1.72
CA VAL A 130 -15.68 2.23 -0.76
C VAL A 130 -17.18 2.44 -0.56
N LYS A 131 -17.61 3.71 -0.46
CA LYS A 131 -19.03 4.07 -0.32
C LYS A 131 -19.84 3.65 -1.54
N VAL A 132 -19.31 3.82 -2.75
CA VAL A 132 -19.95 3.39 -4.00
C VAL A 132 -20.01 1.87 -4.05
N THR A 133 -18.90 1.17 -3.81
CA THR A 133 -18.86 -0.30 -3.80
C THR A 133 -19.88 -0.89 -2.82
N LYS A 134 -19.96 -0.35 -1.60
CA LYS A 134 -20.97 -0.74 -0.60
C LYS A 134 -22.40 -0.47 -1.06
N LYS A 135 -22.63 0.63 -1.78
CA LYS A 135 -23.96 0.97 -2.32
C LYS A 135 -24.39 0.03 -3.46
N TRP A 136 -23.44 -0.56 -4.18
CA TRP A 136 -23.70 -1.41 -5.34
C TRP A 136 -23.78 -2.90 -4.98
N GLY A 137 -23.71 -3.25 -3.69
CA GLY A 137 -23.87 -4.64 -3.22
C GLY A 137 -22.72 -5.56 -3.62
N ILE A 138 -21.58 -5.00 -3.99
CA ILE A 138 -20.35 -5.75 -4.21
C ILE A 138 -19.67 -5.78 -2.84
N GLU A 139 -20.01 -6.77 -2.01
CA GLU A 139 -19.25 -7.06 -0.79
C GLU A 139 -17.86 -7.61 -1.14
#